data_AF-A0A922HY84-F1
#
_entry.id   AF-A0A922HY84-F1
#
_cell.length_a   1.000
_cell.length_b   1.000
_cell.length_c   1.000
_cell.angle_alpha   90.00
_cell.angle_beta   90.00
_cell.angle_gamma   90.00
#
_symmetry.space_group_name_H-M   'P 1'
#
loop_
_entity.id
_entity.type
_entity.pdbx_description
1 polymer ?
#
loop_
_entity_poly.entity_id
_entity_poly.type
_entity_poly.pdbx_seq_one_letter_code
_entity_poly.pdbx_strand_id
1 'polypeptide(L)'
;MILSIKFKQIKTRWMKKNYESINFDIKLICKIRNRTIQLLILTESVDRTYAVLMFLIILVNGPMNAYVTMIITIKSIPFTEQLLFLSMSIYQWSFIFLFHYTAIRFGQNIHYPSKYFINHYYSLTQPNNNNHHHGSNSKMVNIRDRLQLSHWFEKFHTKRCYGLTYGRTNLITMNSFVRFITFYAKFMMIAYKLIDK
;
A
#
# COMPACT_ATOMS: atom_id res chain seq x y z
N MET A 1 19.69 2.57 16.63
CA MET A 1 19.48 3.67 15.65
C MET A 1 20.63 3.80 14.64
N ILE A 2 21.90 3.78 15.06
CA ILE A 2 23.07 3.94 14.17
C ILE A 2 23.18 2.83 13.09
N LEU A 3 22.79 1.60 13.42
CA LEU A 3 22.84 0.47 12.49
C LEU A 3 21.91 0.64 11.27
N SER A 4 20.69 1.19 11.48
CA SER A 4 19.74 1.40 10.38
C SER A 4 20.19 2.51 9.43
N ILE A 5 20.87 3.53 9.97
CA ILE A 5 21.44 4.63 9.18
C ILE A 5 22.56 4.11 8.28
N LYS A 6 23.50 3.31 8.83
CA LYS A 6 24.58 2.68 8.05
C LYS A 6 24.03 1.75 6.97
N PHE A 7 23.02 0.93 7.28
CA PHE A 7 22.40 0.05 6.30
C PHE A 7 21.73 0.83 5.16
N LYS A 8 21.07 1.94 5.49
CA LYS A 8 20.44 2.83 4.50
C LYS A 8 21.49 3.48 3.59
N GLN A 9 22.64 3.90 4.15
CA GLN A 9 23.77 4.47 3.41
C GLN A 9 24.48 3.45 2.49
N ILE A 10 24.67 2.21 2.96
CA ILE A 10 25.27 1.15 2.16
C ILE A 10 24.33 0.78 0.99
N LYS A 11 23.03 0.67 1.26
CA LYS A 11 22.01 0.42 0.23
C LYS A 11 21.97 1.52 -0.82
N THR A 12 22.04 2.80 -0.42
CA THR A 12 22.07 3.91 -1.40
C THR A 12 23.38 3.95 -2.19
N ARG A 13 24.55 3.66 -1.58
CA ARG A 13 25.82 3.58 -2.32
C ARG A 13 25.86 2.43 -3.32
N TRP A 14 25.35 1.25 -2.94
CA TRP A 14 25.30 0.09 -3.84
C TRP A 14 24.34 0.32 -5.00
N MET A 15 23.17 0.91 -4.73
CA MET A 15 22.24 1.37 -5.77
C MET A 15 22.86 2.46 -6.64
N LYS A 16 23.68 3.37 -6.13
CA LYS A 16 24.32 4.39 -6.97
C LYS A 16 25.35 3.79 -7.93
N LYS A 17 26.22 2.91 -7.41
CA LYS A 17 27.34 2.32 -8.17
C LYS A 17 26.89 1.36 -9.28
N ASN A 18 25.83 0.58 -9.05
CA ASN A 18 25.31 -0.33 -10.07
C ASN A 18 24.46 0.37 -11.15
N TYR A 19 24.11 1.65 -10.96
CA TYR A 19 23.21 2.37 -11.86
C TYR A 19 23.91 3.41 -12.75
N GLU A 20 25.09 3.91 -12.35
CA GLU A 20 25.93 4.78 -13.19
C GLU A 20 26.41 4.10 -14.48
N SER A 21 26.32 2.77 -14.59
CA SER A 21 26.64 2.01 -15.82
C SER A 21 25.42 1.55 -16.63
N ILE A 22 24.19 1.83 -16.17
CA ILE A 22 22.99 1.39 -16.89
C ILE A 22 22.73 2.41 -18.01
N ASN A 23 23.23 2.10 -19.19
CA ASN A 23 22.74 2.73 -20.41
C ASN A 23 21.22 2.50 -20.47
N PHE A 24 20.46 3.59 -20.34
CA PHE A 24 19.01 3.59 -20.43
C PHE A 24 18.60 3.35 -21.89
N ASP A 25 18.70 2.08 -22.29
CA ASP A 25 18.19 1.61 -23.56
C ASP A 25 16.66 1.67 -23.53
N ILE A 26 16.04 2.03 -24.65
CA ILE A 26 14.60 1.95 -24.89
C ILE A 26 14.08 0.55 -24.48
N LYS A 27 14.90 -0.49 -24.70
CA LYS A 27 14.63 -1.85 -24.27
C LYS A 27 14.40 -1.99 -22.76
N LEU A 28 15.16 -1.27 -21.93
CA LEU A 28 15.00 -1.27 -20.47
C LEU A 28 13.71 -0.58 -20.04
N ILE A 29 13.38 0.57 -20.66
CA ILE A 29 12.13 1.30 -20.38
C ILE A 29 10.93 0.42 -20.74
N CYS A 30 10.94 -0.21 -21.92
CA CYS A 30 9.90 -1.16 -22.32
C CYS A 30 9.77 -2.34 -21.34
N LYS A 31 10.90 -2.88 -20.85
CA LYS A 31 10.91 -3.95 -19.85
C LYS A 31 10.32 -3.51 -18.51
N ILE A 32 10.66 -2.31 -18.04
CA ILE A 32 10.09 -1.73 -16.82
C ILE A 32 8.59 -1.54 -16.98
N ARG A 33 8.15 -0.92 -18.09
CA ARG A 33 6.73 -0.71 -18.40
C ARG A 33 5.95 -2.03 -18.40
N ASN A 34 6.45 -3.06 -19.07
CA ASN A 34 5.80 -4.36 -19.12
C ASN A 34 5.70 -5.01 -17.74
N ARG A 35 6.76 -4.91 -16.91
CA ARG A 35 6.71 -5.39 -15.52
C ARG A 35 5.70 -4.63 -14.68
N THR A 36 5.60 -3.32 -14.84
CA THR A 36 4.61 -2.49 -14.13
C THR A 36 3.19 -2.85 -14.54
N ILE A 37 2.94 -3.09 -15.83
CA ILE A 37 1.63 -3.55 -16.33
C ILE A 37 1.28 -4.92 -15.73
N GLN A 38 2.22 -5.87 -15.73
CA GLN A 38 2.02 -7.18 -15.10
C GLN A 38 1.72 -7.07 -13.60
N LEU A 39 2.42 -6.18 -12.89
CA LEU A 39 2.17 -5.92 -11.47
C LEU A 39 0.78 -5.33 -11.24
N LEU A 40 0.30 -4.43 -12.12
CA LEU A 40 -1.06 -3.89 -12.03
C LEU A 40 -2.11 -4.98 -12.27
N ILE A 41 -1.94 -5.80 -13.31
CA ILE A 41 -2.88 -6.91 -13.60
C ILE A 41 -2.91 -7.87 -12.42
N LEU A 42 -1.76 -8.20 -11.83
CA LEU A 42 -1.69 -9.02 -10.63
C LEU A 42 -2.40 -8.33 -9.46
N THR A 43 -2.15 -7.04 -9.24
CA THR A 43 -2.79 -6.27 -8.16
C THR A 43 -4.32 -6.24 -8.32
N GLU A 44 -4.81 -6.05 -9.55
CA GLU A 44 -6.24 -6.08 -9.87
C GLU A 44 -6.85 -7.48 -9.63
N SER A 45 -6.15 -8.54 -10.03
CA SER A 45 -6.59 -9.91 -9.77
C SER A 45 -6.65 -10.21 -8.27
N VAL A 46 -5.65 -9.77 -7.51
CA VAL A 46 -5.61 -9.94 -6.06
C VAL A 46 -6.73 -9.10 -5.41
N ASP A 47 -6.91 -7.84 -5.85
CA ASP A 47 -7.99 -6.99 -5.36
C ASP A 47 -9.35 -7.64 -5.60
N ARG A 48 -9.63 -8.10 -6.83
CA ARG A 48 -10.91 -8.72 -7.17
C ARG A 48 -11.26 -9.93 -6.30
N THR A 49 -10.27 -10.74 -5.94
CA THR A 49 -10.48 -11.95 -5.12
C THR A 49 -10.50 -11.64 -3.63
N TYR A 50 -9.52 -10.89 -3.13
CA TYR A 50 -9.31 -10.71 -1.69
C TYR A 50 -10.05 -9.49 -1.12
N ALA A 51 -10.32 -8.45 -1.91
CA ALA A 51 -11.02 -7.26 -1.42
C ALA A 51 -12.44 -7.56 -0.94
N VAL A 52 -13.15 -8.44 -1.67
CA VAL A 52 -14.50 -8.85 -1.32
C VAL A 52 -14.47 -9.72 -0.06
N LEU A 53 -13.56 -10.69 0.00
CA LEU A 53 -13.39 -11.56 1.17
C LEU A 53 -13.08 -10.73 2.43
N MET A 54 -12.19 -9.75 2.32
CA MET A 54 -11.86 -8.86 3.44
C MET A 54 -13.02 -7.99 3.89
N PHE A 55 -13.77 -7.45 2.93
CA PHE A 55 -14.97 -6.70 3.24
C PHE A 55 -15.98 -7.56 4.00
N LEU A 56 -16.21 -8.80 3.55
CA LEU A 56 -17.10 -9.76 4.22
C LEU A 56 -16.59 -10.15 5.62
N ILE A 57 -15.29 -10.42 5.77
CA ILE A 57 -14.67 -10.71 7.06
C ILE A 57 -14.92 -9.58 8.04
N ILE A 58 -14.74 -8.32 7.64
CA ILE A 58 -14.97 -7.16 8.51
C ILE A 58 -16.46 -6.99 8.80
N LEU A 59 -17.30 -7.13 7.77
CA LEU A 59 -18.75 -6.97 7.88
C LEU A 59 -19.39 -8.01 8.80
N VAL A 60 -18.85 -9.22 8.89
CA VAL A 60 -19.34 -10.29 9.76
C VAL A 60 -18.68 -10.27 11.14
N ASN A 61 -17.34 -10.19 11.19
CA ASN A 61 -16.63 -10.23 12.47
C ASN A 61 -16.85 -8.97 13.31
N GLY A 62 -17.11 -7.83 12.69
CA GLY A 62 -17.50 -6.64 13.42
C GLY A 62 -18.72 -6.94 14.29
N PRO A 63 -19.92 -7.13 13.69
CA PRO A 63 -21.18 -7.34 14.43
C PRO A 63 -21.11 -8.49 15.41
N MET A 64 -20.43 -9.57 15.05
CA MET A 64 -20.22 -10.70 15.94
C MET A 64 -19.45 -10.30 17.20
N ASN A 65 -18.32 -9.60 17.07
CA ASN A 65 -17.52 -9.15 18.22
C ASN A 65 -18.25 -8.09 19.06
N ALA A 66 -19.02 -7.21 18.42
CA ALA A 66 -19.90 -6.28 19.12
C ALA A 66 -20.88 -7.02 20.02
N TYR A 67 -21.58 -8.00 19.44
CA TYR A 67 -22.59 -8.79 20.13
C TYR A 67 -21.99 -9.63 21.26
N VAL A 68 -20.84 -10.25 21.04
CA VAL A 68 -20.11 -11.00 22.09
C VAL A 68 -19.72 -10.09 23.24
N THR A 69 -19.15 -8.91 22.94
CA THR A 69 -18.79 -7.92 23.97
C THR A 69 -20.01 -7.50 24.78
N MET A 70 -21.13 -7.26 24.10
CA MET A 70 -22.41 -6.91 24.70
C MET A 70 -22.92 -8.00 25.65
N ILE A 71 -22.92 -9.28 25.22
CA ILE A 71 -23.31 -10.40 26.08
C ILE A 71 -22.41 -10.46 27.32
N ILE A 72 -21.09 -10.34 27.17
CA ILE A 72 -20.13 -10.37 28.29
C ILE A 72 -20.43 -9.25 29.29
N THR A 73 -20.82 -8.06 28.82
CA THR A 73 -21.12 -6.92 29.70
C THR A 73 -22.44 -7.05 30.45
N ILE A 74 -23.45 -7.71 29.89
CA ILE A 74 -24.81 -7.74 30.45
C ILE A 74 -25.04 -9.01 31.27
N LYS A 75 -24.60 -10.16 30.76
CA LYS A 75 -24.87 -11.46 31.38
C LYS A 75 -23.72 -11.84 32.30
N SER A 76 -24.08 -12.34 33.47
CA SER A 76 -23.14 -12.98 34.40
C SER A 76 -22.72 -14.36 33.85
N ILE A 77 -21.79 -14.34 32.91
CA ILE A 77 -21.13 -15.53 32.34
C ILE A 77 -19.99 -15.97 33.26
N PRO A 78 -19.71 -17.28 33.42
CA PRO A 78 -18.54 -17.74 34.17
C PRO A 78 -17.24 -17.16 33.58
N PHE A 79 -16.29 -16.82 34.46
CA PHE A 79 -15.04 -16.16 34.08
C PHE A 79 -14.27 -16.89 32.97
N THR A 80 -14.27 -18.23 32.96
CA THR A 80 -13.61 -19.04 31.94
C THR A 80 -14.14 -18.79 30.54
N GLU A 81 -15.46 -18.69 30.38
CA GLU A 81 -16.09 -18.42 29.08
C GLU A 81 -15.84 -16.98 28.63
N GLN A 82 -15.87 -16.02 29.57
CA GLN A 82 -15.52 -14.62 29.27
C GLN A 82 -14.09 -14.51 28.70
N LEU A 83 -13.13 -15.21 29.32
CA LEU A 83 -11.74 -15.24 28.87
C LEU A 83 -11.62 -15.86 27.46
N LEU A 84 -12.35 -16.96 27.20
CA LEU A 84 -12.40 -17.59 25.89
C LEU A 84 -12.94 -16.63 24.82
N PHE A 85 -14.07 -15.98 25.08
CA PHE A 85 -14.64 -15.02 24.13
C PHE A 85 -13.74 -13.80 23.89
N LEU A 86 -13.10 -13.29 24.94
CA LEU A 86 -12.16 -12.17 24.83
C LEU A 86 -10.93 -12.57 24.01
N SER A 87 -10.35 -13.74 24.26
CA SER A 87 -9.20 -14.25 23.48
C SER A 87 -9.55 -14.46 22.00
N MET A 88 -10.73 -15.00 21.70
CA MET A 88 -11.23 -15.14 20.32
C MET A 88 -11.42 -13.77 19.65
N SER A 89 -11.96 -12.80 20.38
CA SER A 89 -12.14 -11.42 19.88
C SER A 89 -10.79 -10.78 19.56
N ILE A 90 -9.81 -10.86 20.48
CA ILE A 90 -8.45 -10.35 20.28
C ILE A 90 -7.78 -11.02 19.08
N TYR A 91 -7.94 -12.33 18.93
CA TYR A 91 -7.38 -13.08 17.82
C TYR A 91 -7.95 -12.59 16.47
N GLN A 92 -9.27 -12.44 16.37
CA GLN A 92 -9.93 -11.93 15.15
C GLN A 92 -9.48 -10.51 14.81
N TRP A 93 -9.44 -9.61 15.79
CA TRP A 93 -8.95 -8.24 15.58
C TRP A 93 -7.49 -8.19 15.17
N SER A 94 -6.65 -9.05 15.76
CA SER A 94 -5.23 -9.16 15.40
C SER A 94 -5.06 -9.63 13.95
N PHE A 95 -5.87 -10.59 13.51
CA PHE A 95 -5.87 -11.06 12.13
C PHE A 95 -6.30 -9.97 11.13
N ILE A 96 -7.42 -9.29 11.42
CA ILE A 96 -7.91 -8.16 10.60
C ILE A 96 -6.82 -7.07 10.50
N PHE A 97 -6.21 -6.71 11.63
CA PHE A 97 -5.15 -5.71 11.68
C PHE A 97 -3.91 -6.13 10.89
N LEU A 98 -3.44 -7.36 11.06
CA LEU A 98 -2.27 -7.89 10.37
C LEU A 98 -2.48 -7.89 8.85
N PHE A 99 -3.64 -8.35 8.39
CA PHE A 99 -3.97 -8.31 6.97
C PHE A 99 -4.00 -6.87 6.47
N HIS A 100 -4.72 -5.98 7.18
CA HIS A 100 -4.85 -4.57 6.80
C HIS A 100 -3.49 -3.87 6.69
N TYR A 101 -2.61 -4.12 7.65
CA TYR A 101 -1.24 -3.63 7.64
C TYR A 101 -0.44 -4.17 6.45
N THR A 102 -0.57 -5.46 6.15
CA THR A 102 0.10 -6.10 5.00
C THR A 102 -0.38 -5.50 3.68
N ALA A 103 -1.69 -5.28 3.53
CA ALA A 103 -2.28 -4.64 2.36
C ALA A 103 -1.78 -3.21 2.17
N ILE A 104 -1.67 -2.42 3.25
CA ILE A 104 -1.08 -1.07 3.20
C ILE A 104 0.38 -1.14 2.77
N ARG A 105 1.17 -2.04 3.35
CA ARG A 105 2.59 -2.21 3.00
C ARG A 105 2.78 -2.62 1.56
N PHE A 106 1.92 -3.51 1.07
CA PHE A 106 1.90 -3.92 -0.33
C PHE A 106 1.63 -2.72 -1.25
N GLY A 107 0.59 -1.92 -0.97
CA GLY A 107 0.31 -0.69 -1.72
C GLY A 107 1.48 0.29 -1.70
N GLN A 108 2.09 0.52 -0.53
CA GLN A 108 3.29 1.38 -0.41
C GLN A 108 4.46 0.87 -1.26
N ASN A 109 4.69 -0.44 -1.29
CA ASN A 109 5.76 -1.05 -2.08
C ASN A 109 5.55 -0.93 -3.58
N ILE A 110 4.30 -0.84 -4.06
CA ILE A 110 3.99 -0.56 -5.47
C ILE A 110 4.33 0.90 -5.82
N HIS A 111 4.02 1.83 -4.91
CA HIS A 111 4.19 3.27 -5.15
C HIS A 111 5.59 3.82 -4.84
N TYR A 112 6.40 3.12 -4.04
CA TYR A 112 7.73 3.58 -3.65
C TYR A 112 8.78 3.57 -4.77
N PRO A 113 8.98 2.47 -5.54
CA PRO A 113 10.07 2.38 -6.51
C PRO A 113 9.93 3.37 -7.67
N SER A 114 8.72 3.79 -7.99
CA SER A 114 8.47 4.73 -9.08
C SER A 114 8.92 6.16 -8.82
N LYS A 115 8.84 6.65 -7.57
CA LYS A 115 9.37 7.98 -7.21
C LYS A 115 10.86 8.07 -7.54
N TYR A 116 11.58 6.96 -7.36
CA TYR A 116 12.99 6.88 -7.69
C TYR A 116 13.23 6.89 -9.21
N PHE A 117 12.44 6.12 -9.98
CA PHE A 117 12.51 6.14 -11.44
C PHE A 117 12.22 7.53 -12.04
N ILE A 118 11.26 8.27 -11.47
CA ILE A 118 10.94 9.63 -11.88
C ILE A 118 12.14 10.56 -11.70
N ASN A 119 12.71 10.62 -10.49
CA ASN A 119 13.86 11.49 -10.21
C ASN A 119 15.07 11.15 -11.10
N HIS A 120 15.32 9.86 -11.34
CA HIS A 120 16.43 9.41 -12.18
C HIS A 120 16.21 9.71 -13.67
N TYR A 121 14.97 9.58 -14.16
CA TYR A 121 14.63 9.93 -15.54
C TYR A 121 14.83 11.43 -15.79
N TYR A 122 14.43 12.28 -14.83
CA TYR A 122 14.66 13.71 -14.92
C TYR A 122 16.15 14.09 -14.86
N SER A 123 16.96 13.42 -14.02
CA SER A 123 18.41 13.68 -13.97
C SER A 123 19.14 13.27 -15.26
N LEU A 124 18.69 12.22 -15.94
CA LEU A 124 19.26 11.78 -17.23
C LEU A 124 18.83 12.64 -18.41
N THR A 125 17.70 13.34 -18.31
CA THR A 125 17.15 14.17 -19.38
C THR A 125 17.48 15.66 -19.23
N GLN A 126 18.14 16.07 -18.15
CA GLN A 126 18.71 17.40 -18.07
C GLN A 126 19.90 17.50 -19.04
N PRO A 127 19.90 18.49 -19.96
CA PRO A 127 21.08 18.76 -20.77
C PRO A 127 22.20 19.17 -19.81
N ASN A 128 23.26 18.36 -19.78
CA ASN A 128 24.42 18.63 -18.97
C ASN A 128 25.13 19.84 -19.61
N ASN A 129 24.80 21.06 -19.16
CA ASN A 129 25.34 22.31 -19.69
C ASN A 129 26.83 22.54 -19.36
N ASN A 130 27.50 21.55 -18.76
CA ASN A 130 28.91 21.62 -18.43
C ASN A 130 29.73 20.88 -19.49
N ASN A 131 30.44 21.68 -20.28
CA ASN A 131 31.19 21.34 -21.48
C ASN A 131 32.28 20.26 -21.32
N HIS A 132 32.64 19.67 -22.48
CA HIS A 132 33.90 19.01 -22.82
C HIS A 132 34.29 17.72 -22.07
N HIS A 133 33.93 16.56 -22.62
CA HIS A 133 34.92 15.63 -23.20
C HIS A 133 34.26 14.39 -23.81
N HIS A 134 34.67 14.10 -25.05
CA HIS A 134 34.65 12.83 -25.79
C HIS A 134 33.53 11.80 -25.57
N GLY A 135 32.71 11.64 -26.62
CA GLY A 135 32.63 10.33 -27.27
C GLY A 135 31.39 9.46 -27.03
N SER A 136 30.34 9.95 -26.37
CA SER A 136 29.07 9.22 -26.34
C SER A 136 27.98 10.05 -27.01
N ASN A 137 27.58 9.64 -28.21
CA ASN A 137 26.38 10.11 -28.89
C ASN A 137 25.16 9.72 -28.04
N SER A 138 24.88 10.50 -26.98
CA SER A 138 23.63 10.37 -26.25
C SER A 138 22.55 10.87 -27.19
N LYS A 139 21.89 9.91 -27.87
CA LYS A 139 20.71 10.19 -28.68
C LYS A 139 19.73 10.92 -27.79
N MET A 140 19.49 12.19 -28.06
CA MET A 140 18.47 12.96 -27.36
C MET A 140 17.18 12.17 -27.41
N VAL A 141 16.66 11.81 -26.24
CA VAL A 141 15.37 11.13 -26.14
C VAL A 141 14.32 12.06 -26.75
N ASN A 142 13.53 11.54 -27.69
CA ASN A 142 12.49 12.30 -28.39
C ASN A 142 11.56 12.97 -27.37
N ILE A 143 11.26 14.25 -27.57
CA ILE A 143 10.42 15.04 -26.67
C ILE A 143 9.03 14.42 -26.52
N ARG A 144 8.52 13.77 -27.58
CA ARG A 144 7.25 13.05 -27.58
C ARG A 144 7.28 11.89 -26.58
N ASP A 145 8.34 11.10 -26.57
CA ASP A 145 8.48 9.95 -25.66
C ASP A 145 8.63 10.43 -24.21
N ARG A 146 9.31 11.56 -24.00
CA ARG A 146 9.40 12.22 -22.69
C ARG A 146 8.03 12.62 -22.17
N LEU A 147 7.22 13.28 -23.00
CA LEU A 147 5.86 13.71 -22.64
C LEU A 147 4.92 12.51 -22.40
N GLN A 148 5.02 11.46 -23.23
CA GLN A 148 4.22 10.24 -23.02
C GLN A 148 4.59 9.54 -21.72
N LEU A 149 5.89 9.46 -21.41
CA LEU A 149 6.35 8.83 -20.17
C LEU A 149 6.01 9.68 -18.94
N SER A 150 6.16 11.00 -18.99
CA SER A 150 5.75 11.89 -17.91
C SER A 150 4.25 11.81 -17.64
N HIS A 151 3.44 11.78 -18.70
CA HIS A 151 1.99 11.58 -18.59
C HIS A 151 1.62 10.22 -17.99
N TRP A 152 2.34 9.17 -18.39
CA TRP A 152 2.18 7.83 -17.82
C TRP A 152 2.53 7.82 -16.33
N PHE A 153 3.65 8.42 -15.93
CA PHE A 153 4.03 8.56 -14.53
C PHE A 153 3.04 9.40 -13.72
N GLU A 154 2.55 10.52 -14.27
CA GLU A 154 1.55 11.36 -13.62
C GLU A 154 0.29 10.55 -13.32
N LYS A 155 -0.24 9.86 -14.34
CA LYS A 155 -1.41 8.99 -14.21
C LYS A 155 -1.21 7.89 -13.18
N PHE A 156 -0.02 7.30 -13.15
CA PHE A 156 0.24 6.17 -12.26
C PHE A 156 0.51 6.60 -10.81
N HIS A 157 1.10 7.78 -10.57
CA HIS A 157 1.66 8.10 -9.24
C HIS A 157 1.08 9.31 -8.53
N THR A 158 0.42 10.24 -9.22
CA THR A 158 0.03 11.51 -8.58
C THR A 158 -1.46 11.62 -8.29
N LYS A 159 -2.32 11.02 -9.12
CA LYS A 159 -3.77 11.22 -9.00
C LYS A 159 -4.54 10.05 -8.39
N ARG A 160 -4.03 8.81 -8.44
CA ARG A 160 -4.74 7.64 -7.92
C ARG A 160 -3.77 6.63 -7.31
N CYS A 161 -3.82 6.45 -5.99
CA CYS A 161 -3.10 5.36 -5.34
C CYS A 161 -3.76 4.04 -5.71
N TYR A 162 -3.02 3.17 -6.42
CA TYR A 162 -3.39 1.76 -6.59
C TYR A 162 -3.06 0.95 -5.34
N GLY A 163 -3.89 -0.04 -5.07
CA GLY A 163 -3.71 -0.99 -3.97
C GLY A 163 -5.00 -1.75 -3.76
N LEU A 164 -5.04 -2.51 -2.67
CA LEU A 164 -6.22 -3.27 -2.32
C LEU A 164 -7.33 -2.34 -1.80
N THR A 165 -8.56 -2.67 -2.12
CA THR A 165 -9.77 -1.94 -1.76
C THR A 165 -10.63 -2.78 -0.81
N TYR A 166 -11.63 -2.14 -0.19
CA TYR A 166 -12.70 -2.84 0.49
C TYR A 166 -13.86 -3.09 -0.48
N GLY A 167 -13.89 -4.28 -1.09
CA GLY A 167 -14.93 -4.64 -2.05
C GLY A 167 -15.18 -3.59 -3.14
N ARG A 168 -14.12 -2.99 -3.71
CA ARG A 168 -14.15 -1.92 -4.74
C ARG A 168 -14.60 -0.52 -4.29
N THR A 169 -14.91 -0.31 -3.01
CA THR A 169 -15.42 0.99 -2.55
C THR A 169 -14.30 1.99 -2.25
N ASN A 170 -13.42 1.64 -1.32
CA ASN A 170 -12.38 2.52 -0.79
C ASN A 170 -11.04 1.79 -0.74
N LEU A 171 -9.96 2.51 -1.02
CA LEU A 171 -8.60 2.00 -0.85
C LEU A 171 -8.32 1.70 0.62
N ILE A 172 -7.72 0.54 0.88
CA ILE A 172 -7.24 0.12 2.20
C ILE A 172 -6.09 1.06 2.62
N THR A 173 -6.41 1.97 3.54
CA THR A 173 -5.47 2.93 4.14
C THR A 173 -5.61 2.92 5.66
N MET A 174 -4.66 3.49 6.40
CA MET A 174 -4.83 3.67 7.85
C MET A 174 -6.00 4.59 8.16
N ASN A 175 -6.22 5.63 7.34
CA ASN A 175 -7.34 6.55 7.52
C ASN A 175 -8.70 5.84 7.36
N SER A 176 -8.86 5.00 6.32
CA SER A 176 -10.10 4.22 6.16
C SER A 176 -10.33 3.27 7.33
N PHE A 177 -9.28 2.63 7.86
CA PHE A 177 -9.40 1.72 9.00
C PHE A 177 -9.82 2.42 10.28
N VAL A 178 -9.25 3.59 10.58
CA VAL A 178 -9.66 4.41 11.73
C VAL A 178 -11.12 4.87 11.58
N ARG A 179 -11.56 5.25 10.38
CA ARG A 179 -12.97 5.55 10.09
C ARG A 179 -13.89 4.34 10.36
N PHE A 180 -13.45 3.13 10.00
CA PHE A 180 -14.20 1.92 10.30
C PHE A 180 -14.29 1.65 11.81
N ILE A 181 -13.17 1.71 12.54
CA ILE A 181 -13.15 1.53 14.00
C ILE A 181 -14.05 2.54 14.71
N THR A 182 -13.99 3.81 14.31
CA THR A 182 -14.83 4.86 14.91
C THR A 182 -16.32 4.66 14.63
N PHE A 183 -16.68 4.21 13.43
CA PHE A 183 -18.05 3.78 13.13
C PHE A 183 -18.49 2.63 14.04
N TYR A 184 -17.59 1.67 14.26
CA TYR A 184 -17.80 0.53 15.14
C TYR A 184 -18.06 0.94 16.60
N ALA A 185 -17.23 1.83 17.13
CA ALA A 185 -17.38 2.36 18.48
C ALA A 185 -18.71 3.10 18.66
N LYS A 186 -19.15 3.88 17.66
CA LYS A 186 -20.46 4.54 17.68
C LYS A 186 -21.61 3.54 17.69
N PHE A 187 -21.52 2.48 16.89
CA PHE A 187 -22.54 1.44 16.86
C PHE A 187 -22.65 0.71 18.20
N MET A 188 -21.51 0.36 18.81
CA MET A 188 -21.46 -0.22 20.16
C MET A 188 -22.12 0.66 21.21
N MET A 189 -21.85 1.98 21.17
CA MET A 189 -22.47 2.93 22.11
C MET A 189 -24.00 3.00 21.95
N ILE A 190 -24.49 2.95 20.71
CA ILE A 190 -25.94 2.93 20.44
C ILE A 190 -26.57 1.62 20.92
N ALA A 191 -25.94 0.48 20.62
CA ALA A 191 -26.42 -0.83 21.05
C ALA A 191 -26.49 -0.93 22.58
N TYR A 192 -25.45 -0.46 23.28
CA TYR A 192 -25.45 -0.39 24.75
C TYR A 192 -26.62 0.44 25.29
N LYS A 193 -26.85 1.63 24.71
CA LYS A 193 -27.97 2.52 25.11
C LYS A 193 -29.35 1.92 24.85
N LEU A 194 -29.50 1.03 23.86
CA LEU A 194 -30.77 0.37 23.55
C LEU A 194 -31.10 -0.75 24.55
N ILE A 195 -30.11 -1.29 25.26
CA ILE A 195 -30.28 -2.40 26.20
C ILE A 195 -30.56 -1.90 27.61
N ASP A 196 -30.02 -0.73 27.96
CA ASP A 196 -30.22 -0.07 29.26
C ASP A 196 -31.64 0.52 29.42
N LYS A 197 -32.55 0.23 28.49
CA LYS A 197 -33.96 0.64 28.49
C LYS A 197 -34.86 -0.58 28.46
#